data_AF-A0A7S2RFV5-F1
#
_entry.id   AF-A0A7S2RFV5-F1
#
_cell.length_a   1.000
_cell.length_b   1.000
_cell.length_c   1.000
_cell.angle_alpha   90.00
_cell.angle_beta   90.00
_cell.angle_gamma   90.00
#
_symmetry.space_group_name_H-M   'P 1'
#
loop_
_entity.id
_entity.type
_entity.pdbx_description
1 polymer ?
#
loop_
_entity_poly.entity_id
_entity_poly.type
_entity_poly.pdbx_seq_one_letter_code
_entity_poly.pdbx_strand_id
1 'polypeptide(L)'
;GSASLDLWLLDVTREQLRYHEAMRGRREASELDRQAEAGVEEDEKKMRQLVCDKFDQCLLQIGADVEAFRLWSSYLEFISKWPDTTTEEQQEKNDKLRRVFQNAVVQPVSLVDSLWKRYAAFEMKLARDEGTQDFLATPYGTQLSAKHKAALELAMQRRSVWEKVQ
;
A
#
# COMPACT_ATOMS: atom_id res chain seq x y z
N GLY A 1 -23.17 16.07 -66.60
CA GLY A 1 -24.14 15.70 -65.55
C GLY A 1 -23.58 14.61 -64.66
N SER A 2 -23.55 13.37 -65.14
CA SER A 2 -23.22 12.16 -64.35
C SER A 2 -21.80 12.14 -63.75
N ALA A 3 -20.77 12.36 -64.57
CA ALA A 3 -19.37 12.19 -64.15
C ALA A 3 -18.93 13.11 -62.99
N SER A 4 -19.61 14.25 -62.78
CA SER A 4 -19.30 15.19 -61.69
C SER A 4 -19.92 14.77 -60.35
N LEU A 5 -21.07 14.08 -60.37
CA LEU A 5 -21.70 13.52 -59.19
C LEU A 5 -20.97 12.25 -58.73
N ASP A 6 -20.51 11.43 -59.68
CA ASP A 6 -19.72 10.23 -59.40
C ASP A 6 -18.36 10.56 -58.78
N LEU A 7 -17.69 11.62 -59.26
CA LEU A 7 -16.44 12.13 -58.65
C LEU A 7 -16.66 12.64 -57.23
N TRP A 8 -17.75 13.38 -56.99
CA TRP A 8 -18.06 13.92 -55.67
C TRP A 8 -18.36 12.81 -54.65
N LEU A 9 -19.13 11.79 -55.05
CA LEU A 9 -19.39 10.60 -54.22
C LEU A 9 -18.10 9.81 -53.92
N LEU A 10 -17.18 9.70 -54.89
CA LEU A 10 -15.88 9.05 -54.69
C LEU A 10 -14.94 9.84 -53.77
N ASP A 11 -14.94 11.17 -53.83
CA ASP A 11 -14.15 12.00 -52.92
C ASP A 11 -14.73 11.99 -51.51
N VAL A 12 -16.06 12.07 -51.36
CA VAL A 12 -16.73 11.95 -50.06
C VAL A 12 -16.46 10.60 -49.41
N THR A 13 -16.51 9.51 -50.18
CA THR A 13 -16.20 8.16 -49.66
C THR A 13 -14.71 7.98 -49.32
N ARG A 14 -13.79 8.57 -50.09
CA ARG A 14 -12.36 8.63 -49.74
C ARG A 14 -12.10 9.40 -48.46
N GLU A 15 -12.76 10.53 -48.26
CA GLU A 15 -12.59 11.37 -47.07
C GLU A 15 -13.17 10.69 -45.82
N GLN A 16 -14.33 10.05 -45.96
CA GLN A 16 -14.90 9.18 -44.92
C GLN A 16 -13.99 8.02 -44.56
N LEU A 17 -13.39 7.34 -45.55
CA LEU A 17 -12.45 6.25 -45.32
C LEU A 17 -11.20 6.74 -44.57
N ARG A 18 -10.60 7.86 -45.00
CA ARG A 18 -9.46 8.50 -44.31
C ARG A 18 -9.79 8.85 -42.86
N TYR A 19 -10.99 9.39 -42.61
CA TYR A 19 -11.44 9.71 -41.25
C TYR A 19 -11.56 8.44 -40.39
N HIS A 20 -12.16 7.38 -40.91
CA HIS A 20 -12.30 6.11 -40.21
C HIS A 20 -10.95 5.42 -39.94
N GLU A 21 -10.02 5.45 -40.89
CA GLU A 21 -8.66 4.93 -40.73
C GLU A 21 -7.87 5.75 -39.70
N ALA A 22 -7.96 7.07 -39.72
CA ALA A 22 -7.33 7.94 -38.72
C ALA A 22 -7.92 7.70 -37.32
N MET A 23 -9.24 7.49 -37.21
CA MET A 23 -9.89 7.14 -35.95
C MET A 23 -9.49 5.75 -35.45
N ARG A 24 -9.32 4.78 -36.37
CA ARG A 24 -8.81 3.45 -36.02
C ARG A 24 -7.38 3.53 -35.50
N GLY A 25 -6.50 4.24 -36.20
CA GLY A 25 -5.12 4.45 -35.77
C GLY A 25 -5.02 5.17 -34.42
N ARG A 26 -5.87 6.18 -34.15
CA ARG A 26 -5.94 6.83 -32.83
C ARG A 26 -6.38 5.88 -31.71
N ARG A 27 -7.32 4.97 -31.99
CA ARG A 27 -7.78 3.96 -31.03
C ARG A 27 -6.67 2.94 -30.74
N GLU A 28 -6.00 2.44 -31.78
CA GLU A 28 -4.88 1.51 -31.66
C GLU A 28 -3.72 2.11 -30.86
N ALA A 29 -3.33 3.37 -31.14
CA ALA A 29 -2.31 4.07 -30.36
C ALA A 29 -2.71 4.22 -28.88
N SER A 30 -3.95 4.64 -28.61
CA SER A 30 -4.47 4.75 -27.24
C SER A 30 -4.52 3.40 -26.50
N GLU A 31 -4.72 2.30 -27.21
CA GLU A 31 -4.74 0.96 -26.64
C GLU A 31 -3.33 0.46 -26.31
N LEU A 32 -2.35 0.74 -27.16
CA LEU A 32 -0.94 0.45 -26.89
C LEU A 32 -0.42 1.24 -25.67
N ASP A 33 -0.78 2.53 -25.57
CA ASP A 33 -0.42 3.36 -24.41
C ASP A 33 -1.03 2.77 -23.12
N ARG A 34 -2.32 2.38 -23.14
CA ARG A 34 -2.98 1.73 -22.00
C ARG A 34 -2.31 0.41 -21.61
N GLN A 35 -1.90 -0.40 -22.59
CA GLN A 35 -1.19 -1.65 -22.33
C GLN A 35 0.19 -1.40 -21.72
N ALA A 36 0.89 -0.36 -22.17
CA ALA A 36 2.18 0.03 -21.59
C ALA A 36 2.02 0.51 -20.14
N GLU A 37 1.04 1.36 -19.86
CA GLU A 37 0.72 1.83 -18.49
C GLU A 37 0.37 0.67 -17.55
N ALA A 38 -0.50 -0.24 -18.00
CA ALA A 38 -0.86 -1.43 -17.22
C ALA A 38 0.34 -2.34 -16.95
N GLY A 39 1.28 -2.43 -17.91
CA GLY A 39 2.54 -3.16 -17.72
C GLY A 39 3.42 -2.54 -16.62
N VAL A 40 3.52 -1.21 -16.59
CA VAL A 40 4.27 -0.50 -15.55
C VAL A 40 3.63 -0.71 -14.17
N GLU A 41 2.31 -0.59 -14.07
CA GLU A 41 1.58 -0.76 -12.81
C GLU A 41 1.77 -2.16 -12.22
N GLU A 42 1.69 -3.20 -13.06
CA GLU A 42 1.89 -4.58 -12.65
C GLU A 42 3.33 -4.83 -12.15
N ASP A 43 4.32 -4.26 -12.82
CA ASP A 43 5.72 -4.37 -12.38
C ASP A 43 5.97 -3.59 -11.09
N GLU A 44 5.36 -2.41 -10.91
CA GLU A 44 5.41 -1.70 -9.63
C GLU A 44 4.78 -2.50 -8.49
N LYS A 45 3.65 -3.18 -8.75
CA LYS A 45 2.99 -4.05 -7.76
C LYS A 45 3.90 -5.20 -7.34
N LYS A 46 4.55 -5.87 -8.30
CA LYS A 46 5.56 -6.91 -8.00
C LYS A 46 6.73 -6.37 -7.18
N MET A 47 7.22 -5.18 -7.51
CA MET A 47 8.30 -4.54 -6.74
C MET A 47 7.86 -4.22 -5.31
N ARG A 48 6.63 -3.72 -5.10
CA ARG A 48 6.10 -3.49 -3.75
C ARG A 48 6.02 -4.77 -2.93
N GLN A 49 5.59 -5.87 -3.55
CA GLN A 49 5.54 -7.17 -2.90
C GLN A 49 6.95 -7.69 -2.55
N LEU A 50 7.90 -7.60 -3.47
CA LEU A 50 9.29 -7.98 -3.23
C LEU A 50 9.89 -7.21 -2.04
N VAL A 51 9.66 -5.90 -1.97
CA VAL A 51 10.12 -5.06 -0.85
C VAL A 51 9.45 -5.47 0.46
N CYS A 52 8.15 -5.77 0.46
CA CYS A 52 7.47 -6.33 1.64
C CYS A 52 8.11 -7.62 2.12
N ASP A 53 8.38 -8.56 1.20
CA ASP A 53 8.98 -9.85 1.55
C ASP A 53 10.36 -9.67 2.17
N LYS A 54 11.12 -8.66 1.71
CA LYS A 54 12.43 -8.32 2.30
C LYS A 54 12.30 -7.69 3.68
N PHE A 55 11.33 -6.80 3.89
CA PHE A 55 11.03 -6.31 5.25
C PHE A 55 10.65 -7.47 6.17
N ASP A 56 9.75 -8.35 5.74
CA ASP A 56 9.29 -9.49 6.51
C ASP A 56 10.46 -10.44 6.86
N GLN A 57 11.36 -10.73 5.90
CA GLN A 57 12.58 -11.52 6.12
C GLN A 57 13.52 -10.88 7.15
N CYS A 58 13.79 -9.58 7.05
CA CYS A 58 14.62 -8.87 8.01
C CYS A 58 13.98 -8.88 9.41
N LEU A 59 12.68 -8.64 9.49
CA LEU A 59 11.94 -8.58 10.75
C LEU A 59 11.85 -9.94 11.46
N LEU A 60 11.92 -11.06 10.73
CA LEU A 60 12.05 -12.39 11.32
C LEU A 60 13.38 -12.56 12.09
N GLN A 61 14.46 -11.92 11.63
CA GLN A 61 15.79 -12.06 12.24
C GLN A 61 16.05 -11.03 13.33
N ILE A 62 15.71 -9.76 13.06
CA ILE A 62 16.10 -8.62 13.90
C ILE A 62 14.90 -7.82 14.42
N GLY A 63 13.65 -8.25 14.16
CA GLY A 63 12.45 -7.48 14.54
C GLY A 63 12.24 -7.31 16.05
N ALA A 64 12.84 -8.19 16.86
CA ALA A 64 12.79 -8.13 18.32
C ALA A 64 14.02 -7.44 18.96
N ASP A 65 14.92 -6.91 18.15
CA ASP A 65 16.06 -6.12 18.61
C ASP A 65 15.60 -4.79 19.21
N VAL A 66 16.24 -4.34 20.30
CA VAL A 66 15.85 -3.12 21.02
C VAL A 66 15.93 -1.87 20.14
N GLU A 67 16.78 -1.86 19.11
CA GLU A 67 16.99 -0.77 18.16
C GLU A 67 16.17 -0.91 16.86
N ALA A 68 15.44 -2.01 16.67
CA ALA A 68 14.67 -2.30 15.44
C ALA A 68 13.48 -1.37 15.18
N PHE A 69 13.20 -0.39 16.06
CA PHE A 69 12.11 0.57 15.88
C PHE A 69 12.13 1.27 14.52
N ARG A 70 13.31 1.66 14.03
CA ARG A 70 13.45 2.32 12.72
C ARG A 70 13.05 1.40 11.57
N LEU A 71 13.32 0.10 11.68
CA LEU A 71 12.96 -0.88 10.67
C LEU A 71 11.43 -1.03 10.56
N TRP A 72 10.75 -1.21 11.71
CA TRP A 72 9.30 -1.22 11.78
C TRP A 72 8.67 0.07 11.25
N SER A 73 9.20 1.22 11.66
CA SER A 73 8.70 2.53 11.22
C SER A 73 8.86 2.75 9.72
N SER A 74 10.00 2.35 9.15
CA SER A 74 10.26 2.43 7.70
C SER A 74 9.33 1.54 6.90
N TYR A 75 9.03 0.33 7.40
CA TYR A 75 8.09 -0.57 6.74
C TYR A 75 6.67 0.00 6.71
N LEU A 76 6.21 0.55 7.85
CA LEU A 76 4.90 1.22 7.93
C LEU A 76 4.83 2.46 7.02
N GLU A 77 5.90 3.27 6.96
CA GLU A 77 5.98 4.43 6.07
C GLU A 77 5.96 4.01 4.59
N PHE A 78 6.68 2.93 4.25
CA PHE A 78 6.68 2.37 2.90
C PHE A 78 5.26 1.99 2.45
N ILE A 79 4.52 1.25 3.28
CA ILE A 79 3.13 0.86 2.97
C ILE A 79 2.20 2.09 2.92
N SER A 80 2.42 3.08 3.80
CA SER A 80 1.60 4.30 3.83
C SER A 80 1.71 5.12 2.54
N LYS A 81 2.78 4.95 1.77
CA LYS A 81 3.01 5.63 0.48
C LYS A 81 2.48 4.85 -0.72
N TRP A 82 1.85 3.69 -0.52
CA TRP A 82 1.24 2.94 -1.61
C TRP A 82 0.13 3.76 -2.29
N PRO A 83 -0.01 3.65 -3.63
CA PRO A 83 -1.14 4.21 -4.34
C PRO A 83 -2.42 3.60 -3.77
N ASP A 84 -3.43 4.44 -3.56
CA ASP A 84 -4.71 4.09 -2.96
C ASP A 84 -5.87 4.80 -3.67
N THR A 85 -5.83 4.77 -5.00
CA THR A 85 -6.79 5.46 -5.88
C THR A 85 -8.14 4.77 -5.90
N THR A 86 -8.15 3.44 -5.83
CA THR A 86 -9.37 2.64 -5.80
C THR A 86 -9.70 2.20 -4.38
N THR A 87 -10.98 1.89 -4.14
CA THR A 87 -11.42 1.31 -2.85
C THR A 87 -10.72 -0.01 -2.53
N GLU A 88 -10.41 -0.82 -3.54
CA GLU A 88 -9.71 -2.09 -3.36
C GLU A 88 -8.25 -1.88 -2.91
N GLU A 89 -7.54 -0.92 -3.53
CA GLU A 89 -6.18 -0.55 -3.11
C GLU A 89 -6.16 0.04 -1.69
N GLN A 90 -7.16 0.86 -1.34
CA GLN A 90 -7.31 1.39 0.02
C GLN A 90 -7.47 0.25 1.04
N GLN A 91 -8.30 -0.74 0.71
CA GLN A 91 -8.50 -1.91 1.55
C GLN A 91 -7.22 -2.74 1.70
N GLU A 92 -6.54 -3.05 0.59
CA GLU A 92 -5.27 -3.80 0.59
C GLU A 92 -4.21 -3.10 1.45
N LYS A 93 -4.08 -1.78 1.30
CA LYS A 93 -3.16 -0.94 2.09
C LYS A 93 -3.52 -0.95 3.58
N ASN A 94 -4.79 -0.78 3.92
CA ASN A 94 -5.25 -0.79 5.31
C ASN A 94 -5.02 -2.15 5.98
N ASP A 95 -5.31 -3.25 5.27
CA ASP A 95 -5.09 -4.61 5.79
C ASP A 95 -3.61 -4.92 5.99
N LYS A 96 -2.76 -4.50 5.05
CA LYS A 96 -1.30 -4.64 5.18
C LYS A 96 -0.77 -3.80 6.36
N LEU A 97 -1.18 -2.53 6.48
CA LEU A 97 -0.80 -1.67 7.60
C LEU A 97 -1.23 -2.28 8.95
N ARG A 98 -2.49 -2.70 9.05
CA ARG A 98 -3.04 -3.34 10.26
C ARG A 98 -2.19 -4.54 10.67
N ARG A 99 -1.89 -5.45 9.74
CA ARG A 99 -1.05 -6.63 10.01
C ARG A 99 0.35 -6.25 10.50
N VAL A 100 0.99 -5.28 9.85
CA VAL A 100 2.35 -4.84 10.24
C VAL A 100 2.33 -4.14 11.61
N PHE A 101 1.35 -3.28 11.88
CA PHE A 101 1.19 -2.67 13.20
C PHE A 101 0.99 -3.70 14.30
N GLN A 102 0.06 -4.65 14.11
CA GLN A 102 -0.22 -5.70 15.10
C GLN A 102 1.02 -6.54 15.42
N ASN A 103 1.88 -6.80 14.43
CA ASN A 103 3.16 -7.46 14.62
C ASN A 103 4.17 -6.56 15.36
N ALA A 104 4.22 -5.28 15.02
CA ALA A 104 5.21 -4.33 15.54
C ALA A 104 4.95 -3.96 17.02
N VAL A 105 3.69 -3.75 17.41
CA VAL A 105 3.33 -3.27 18.77
C VAL A 105 3.58 -4.29 19.87
N VAL A 106 3.80 -5.56 19.51
CA VAL A 106 4.15 -6.64 20.44
C VAL A 106 5.65 -6.96 20.47
N GLN A 107 6.46 -6.26 19.68
CA GLN A 107 7.91 -6.43 19.73
C GLN A 107 8.53 -5.60 20.85
N PRO A 108 9.52 -6.14 21.60
CA PRO A 108 10.18 -5.43 22.69
C PRO A 108 11.23 -4.44 22.18
N VAL A 109 10.80 -3.49 21.35
CA VAL A 109 11.62 -2.41 20.77
C VAL A 109 11.53 -1.14 21.62
N SER A 110 12.58 -0.32 21.58
CA SER A 110 12.76 0.76 22.56
C SER A 110 11.77 1.94 22.48
N LEU A 111 11.02 2.04 21.38
CA LEU A 111 9.97 3.04 21.15
C LEU A 111 8.62 2.40 20.79
N VAL A 112 8.33 1.21 21.33
CA VAL A 112 7.09 0.48 21.05
C VAL A 112 5.81 1.27 21.42
N ASP A 113 5.84 2.13 22.44
CA ASP A 113 4.71 3.01 22.80
C ASP A 113 4.36 4.02 21.69
N SER A 114 5.37 4.47 20.93
CA SER A 114 5.14 5.32 19.75
C SER A 114 4.41 4.55 18.64
N LEU A 115 4.76 3.28 18.43
CA LEU A 115 4.06 2.41 17.48
C LEU A 115 2.61 2.17 17.91
N TRP A 116 2.38 1.94 19.21
CA TRP A 116 1.03 1.76 19.76
C TRP A 116 0.15 3.00 19.57
N LYS A 117 0.65 4.19 19.89
CA LYS A 117 -0.09 5.45 19.68
C LYS A 117 -0.49 5.66 18.21
N ARG A 118 0.43 5.36 17.29
CA ARG A 118 0.16 5.41 15.84
C ARG A 118 -0.88 4.38 15.44
N TYR A 119 -0.79 3.16 15.96
CA TYR A 119 -1.76 2.09 15.68
C TYR A 119 -3.17 2.43 16.20
N ALA A 120 -3.27 2.97 17.42
CA ALA A 120 -4.55 3.36 17.99
C ALA A 120 -5.22 4.50 17.21
N ALA A 121 -4.43 5.49 16.77
CA ALA A 121 -4.93 6.54 15.88
C ALA A 121 -5.40 5.99 14.52
N PHE A 122 -4.69 4.99 13.99
CA PHE A 122 -5.06 4.30 12.75
C PHE A 122 -6.39 3.55 12.89
N GLU A 123 -6.57 2.70 13.90
CA GLU A 123 -7.83 1.95 14.08
C GLU A 123 -9.00 2.87 14.40
N MET A 124 -8.80 3.94 15.18
CA MET A 124 -9.84 4.94 15.45
C MET A 124 -10.27 5.67 14.17
N LYS A 125 -9.32 6.01 13.30
CA LYS A 125 -9.60 6.60 11.99
C LYS A 125 -10.44 5.62 11.15
N LEU A 126 -10.01 4.36 11.08
CA LEU A 126 -10.63 3.35 10.24
C LEU A 126 -12.05 3.01 10.71
N ALA A 127 -12.26 2.86 12.01
CA ALA A 127 -13.59 2.64 12.59
C ALA A 127 -14.56 3.80 12.29
N ARG A 128 -14.07 5.05 12.30
CA ARG A 128 -14.87 6.22 11.93
C ARG A 128 -15.22 6.23 10.44
N ASP A 129 -14.25 5.93 9.59
CA ASP A 129 -14.41 6.00 8.13
C ASP A 129 -15.31 4.84 7.63
N GLU A 130 -15.25 3.66 8.24
CA GLU A 130 -16.10 2.48 7.93
C GLU A 130 -17.42 2.43 8.72
N GLY A 131 -17.57 3.25 9.77
CA GLY A 131 -18.74 3.24 10.65
C GLY A 131 -18.84 1.98 11.53
N THR A 132 -17.71 1.35 11.83
CA THR A 132 -17.65 0.11 12.64
C THR A 132 -17.37 0.40 14.11
N GLN A 133 -17.52 -0.62 14.96
CA GLN A 133 -17.07 -0.53 16.35
C GLN A 133 -15.55 -0.34 16.44
N ASP A 134 -15.09 0.24 17.55
CA ASP A 134 -13.66 0.37 17.86
C ASP A 134 -13.01 -1.02 17.95
N PHE A 135 -12.05 -1.28 17.06
CA PHE A 135 -11.30 -2.53 17.03
C PHE A 135 -10.55 -2.78 18.36
N LEU A 136 -10.06 -1.73 19.02
CA LEU A 136 -9.31 -1.86 20.27
C LEU A 136 -10.19 -2.31 21.45
N ALA A 137 -11.51 -2.07 21.38
CA ALA A 137 -12.48 -2.53 22.37
C ALA A 137 -12.83 -4.01 22.23
N THR A 138 -12.45 -4.66 21.12
CA THR A 138 -12.69 -6.10 20.92
C THR A 138 -11.83 -6.95 21.89
N PRO A 139 -12.20 -8.22 22.15
CA PRO A 139 -11.36 -9.12 22.94
C PRO A 139 -9.93 -9.25 22.41
N TYR A 140 -9.78 -9.27 21.08
CA TYR A 140 -8.48 -9.32 20.42
C TYR A 140 -7.71 -8.00 20.60
N GLY A 141 -8.36 -6.85 20.44
CA GLY A 141 -7.77 -5.53 20.70
C GLY A 141 -7.28 -5.37 22.14
N THR A 142 -8.06 -5.87 23.10
CA THR A 142 -7.68 -5.90 24.53
C THR A 142 -6.47 -6.80 24.77
N GLN A 143 -6.45 -8.00 24.17
CA GLN A 143 -5.30 -8.91 24.24
C GLN A 143 -4.03 -8.25 23.65
N LEU A 144 -4.17 -7.56 22.52
CA LEU A 144 -3.05 -6.88 21.86
C LEU A 144 -2.50 -5.74 22.73
N SER A 145 -3.37 -4.95 23.37
CA SER A 145 -3.00 -3.92 24.35
C SER A 145 -2.21 -4.51 25.53
N ALA A 146 -2.64 -5.66 26.05
CA ALA A 146 -1.90 -6.36 27.10
C ALA A 146 -0.50 -6.83 26.62
N LYS A 147 -0.41 -7.40 25.42
CA LYS A 147 0.88 -7.79 24.81
C LYS A 147 1.80 -6.58 24.58
N HIS A 148 1.24 -5.46 24.15
CA HIS A 148 1.98 -4.21 24.00
C HIS A 148 2.61 -3.75 25.32
N LYS A 149 1.84 -3.76 26.42
CA LYS A 149 2.37 -3.41 27.75
C LYS A 149 3.52 -4.32 28.18
N ALA A 150 3.38 -5.63 27.98
CA ALA A 150 4.47 -6.58 28.25
C ALA A 150 5.71 -6.33 27.39
N ALA A 151 5.52 -6.00 26.11
CA ALA A 151 6.61 -5.64 25.20
C ALA A 151 7.33 -4.35 25.65
N LEU A 152 6.57 -3.35 26.10
CA LEU A 152 7.12 -2.10 26.64
C LEU A 152 7.98 -2.34 27.88
N GLU A 153 7.48 -3.12 28.84
CA GLU A 153 8.23 -3.49 30.05
C GLU A 153 9.54 -4.22 29.70
N LEU A 154 9.46 -5.21 28.80
CA LEU A 154 10.63 -5.96 28.36
C LEU A 154 11.65 -5.08 27.63
N ALA A 155 11.19 -4.14 26.79
CA ALA A 155 12.06 -3.19 26.10
C ALA A 155 12.80 -2.29 27.09
N MET A 156 12.12 -1.82 28.15
CA MET A 156 12.73 -1.02 29.22
C MET A 156 13.81 -1.81 29.97
N GLN A 157 13.51 -3.05 30.35
CA GLN A 157 14.47 -3.93 31.02
C GLN A 157 15.71 -4.18 30.16
N ARG A 158 15.51 -4.53 28.88
CA ARG A 158 16.59 -4.78 27.93
C ARG A 158 17.47 -3.55 27.74
N ARG A 159 16.86 -2.37 27.56
CA ARG A 159 17.62 -1.11 27.42
C ARG A 159 18.51 -0.86 28.64
N SER A 160 17.98 -1.01 29.86
CA SER A 160 18.77 -0.82 31.08
C SER A 160 19.96 -1.79 31.19
N VAL A 161 19.83 -3.01 30.69
CA VAL A 161 20.95 -3.96 30.62
C VAL A 161 21.96 -3.54 29.56
N TRP A 162 21.50 -3.19 28.36
CA TRP A 162 22.35 -2.73 27.26
C TRP A 162 23.19 -1.51 27.62
N GLU A 163 22.61 -0.53 28.32
CA GLU A 163 23.31 0.67 28.79
C GLU A 163 24.43 0.37 29.79
N LYS A 164 24.37 -0.76 30.51
CA LYS A 164 25.41 -1.16 31.48
C LYS A 164 26.58 -1.90 30.83
N VAL A 165 26.40 -2.40 29.61
CA VAL A 165 27.39 -3.20 28.88
C VAL A 165 28.22 -2.34 27.93
N GLN A 166 27.75 -1.13 27.60
CA GLN A 166 28.50 -0.11 26.85
C GLN A 166 29.40 0.72 27.78
#